data_AF-A0A961Q796-F1
#
_entry.id   AF-A0A961Q796-F1
#
_cell.length_a   1.000
_cell.length_b   1.000
_cell.length_c   1.000
_cell.angle_alpha   90.00
_cell.angle_beta   90.00
_cell.angle_gamma   90.00
#
_symmetry.space_group_name_H-M   'P 1'
#
loop_
_entity.id
_entity.type
_entity.pdbx_description
1 polymer ?
#
loop_
_entity_poly.entity_id
_entity_poly.type
_entity_poly.pdbx_seq_one_letter_code
_entity_poly.pdbx_strand_id
1 'polypeptide(L)'
;HNGKKIDFRNVILIMTTNAGATDLQKAAIGFGSTKREGDDLEAINRMFTPEFRNRLDAIIPFGSLPKPVVHKVVQKFVMQLEAQLSERGVTFDLTPEAIEWLATKGYDERMGARPLGRVIQEHIKKPLAEEVLFGKLKKGGTVRVSVITKDDGSTGLKLDSLAEDAPVKPKKEEPEALPAPLKKAKPAKAAKPAAKGKPAPKGSGDEAPAPGPDDKGPQRKRPGIPQVPRKG
;
A
#
# COMPACT_ATOMS: atom_id res chain seq x y z
N HIS A 1 31.24 -16.59 -28.51
CA HIS A 1 30.14 -16.57 -27.52
C HIS A 1 29.91 -17.99 -27.00
N ASN A 2 30.10 -18.23 -25.69
CA ASN A 2 30.48 -19.56 -25.12
C ASN A 2 29.34 -20.56 -24.84
N GLY A 3 28.22 -20.57 -25.57
CA GLY A 3 27.19 -21.63 -25.46
C GLY A 3 26.62 -21.90 -24.06
N LYS A 4 26.80 -20.99 -23.08
CA LYS A 4 26.34 -21.17 -21.71
C LYS A 4 24.82 -21.13 -21.68
N LYS A 5 24.21 -22.21 -21.17
CA LYS A 5 22.76 -22.28 -20.92
C LYS A 5 22.43 -21.52 -19.64
N ILE A 6 21.38 -20.73 -19.68
CA ILE A 6 20.85 -20.01 -18.51
C ILE A 6 19.50 -20.65 -18.16
N ASP A 7 19.31 -20.93 -16.89
CA ASP A 7 18.12 -21.59 -16.35
C ASP A 7 17.33 -20.60 -15.47
N PHE A 8 16.05 -20.44 -15.77
CA PHE A 8 15.14 -19.51 -15.09
C PHE A 8 14.11 -20.22 -14.18
N ARG A 9 14.25 -21.55 -13.94
CA ARG A 9 13.29 -22.32 -13.14
C ARG A 9 13.06 -21.80 -11.72
N ASN A 10 14.07 -21.16 -11.12
CA ASN A 10 14.00 -20.61 -9.76
C ASN A 10 14.07 -19.07 -9.75
N VAL A 11 13.64 -18.42 -10.83
CA VAL A 11 13.65 -16.95 -10.97
C VAL A 11 12.22 -16.42 -11.01
N ILE A 12 11.97 -15.36 -10.24
CA ILE A 12 10.76 -14.54 -10.43
C ILE A 12 11.12 -13.42 -11.40
N LEU A 13 10.52 -13.43 -12.58
CA LEU A 13 10.68 -12.37 -13.56
C LEU A 13 9.63 -11.29 -13.32
N ILE A 14 10.09 -10.09 -12.94
CA ILE A 14 9.24 -8.91 -12.82
C ILE A 14 9.55 -7.99 -13.99
N MET A 15 8.52 -7.62 -14.74
CA MET A 15 8.60 -6.66 -15.84
C MET A 15 7.72 -5.46 -15.53
N THR A 16 8.22 -4.26 -15.83
CA THR A 16 7.52 -3.00 -15.60
C THR A 16 7.44 -2.22 -16.91
N THR A 17 6.30 -1.60 -17.18
CA THR A 17 6.11 -0.72 -18.34
C THR A 17 5.37 0.54 -17.91
N ASN A 18 5.66 1.66 -18.57
CA ASN A 18 4.88 2.89 -18.43
C ASN A 18 3.72 2.96 -19.46
N ALA A 19 3.43 1.86 -20.17
CA ALA A 19 2.28 1.76 -21.06
C ALA A 19 0.98 2.03 -20.28
N GLY A 20 0.07 2.83 -20.85
CA GLY A 20 -1.17 3.24 -20.18
C GLY A 20 -1.04 4.46 -19.27
N ALA A 21 0.16 4.70 -18.68
CA ALA A 21 0.37 5.83 -17.76
C ALA A 21 0.12 7.20 -18.42
N THR A 22 0.49 7.38 -19.70
CA THR A 22 0.24 8.63 -20.42
C THR A 22 -1.23 8.85 -20.74
N ASP A 23 -1.99 7.77 -21.00
CA ASP A 23 -3.41 7.85 -21.36
C ASP A 23 -4.28 8.08 -20.11
N LEU A 24 -3.93 7.47 -18.98
CA LEU A 24 -4.50 7.80 -17.66
C LEU A 24 -4.28 9.27 -17.25
N GLN A 25 -3.20 9.90 -17.70
CA GLN A 25 -2.89 11.29 -17.40
C GLN A 25 -3.68 12.30 -18.26
N LYS A 26 -4.36 11.85 -19.32
CA LYS A 26 -5.20 12.74 -20.13
C LYS A 26 -6.53 12.94 -19.42
N ALA A 27 -6.90 14.20 -19.21
CA ALA A 27 -8.21 14.54 -18.67
C ALA A 27 -9.32 13.93 -19.55
N ALA A 28 -10.31 13.31 -18.91
CA ALA A 28 -11.51 12.88 -19.58
C ALA A 28 -12.26 14.11 -20.11
N ILE A 29 -12.41 14.21 -21.44
CA ILE A 29 -13.26 15.22 -22.07
C ILE A 29 -14.69 14.66 -22.09
N GLY A 30 -15.58 15.18 -21.25
CA GLY A 30 -17.00 14.78 -21.22
C GLY A 30 -17.70 15.01 -19.87
N PHE A 31 -19.03 15.13 -19.90
CA PHE A 31 -19.86 15.27 -18.70
C PHE A 31 -19.98 13.91 -17.99
N GLY A 32 -19.15 13.68 -16.98
CA GLY A 32 -19.25 12.51 -16.09
C GLY A 32 -18.00 11.62 -16.12
N SER A 33 -17.38 11.49 -14.94
CA SER A 33 -16.12 10.81 -14.63
C SER A 33 -14.84 11.51 -15.11
N THR A 34 -14.06 12.00 -14.14
CA THR A 34 -12.71 12.55 -14.30
C THR A 34 -11.65 11.49 -14.60
N LYS A 35 -11.99 10.20 -14.50
CA LYS A 35 -11.05 9.07 -14.56
C LYS A 35 -11.53 8.01 -15.55
N ARG A 36 -10.71 7.73 -16.57
CA ARG A 36 -10.95 6.61 -17.51
C ARG A 36 -10.49 5.32 -16.85
N GLU A 37 -11.41 4.56 -16.29
CA GLU A 37 -11.13 3.20 -15.81
C GLU A 37 -11.09 2.26 -17.04
N GLY A 38 -9.95 1.57 -17.25
CA GLY A 38 -9.81 0.56 -18.32
C GLY A 38 -8.78 0.87 -19.42
N ASP A 39 -8.35 2.13 -19.56
CA ASP A 39 -7.36 2.55 -20.59
C ASP A 39 -6.01 1.80 -20.47
N ASP A 40 -5.62 1.40 -19.25
CA ASP A 40 -4.36 0.67 -19.01
C ASP A 40 -4.31 -0.68 -19.72
N LEU A 41 -5.41 -1.44 -19.65
CA LEU A 41 -5.48 -2.77 -20.26
C LEU A 41 -5.50 -2.67 -21.79
N GLU A 42 -6.15 -1.63 -22.33
CA GLU A 42 -6.15 -1.38 -23.77
C GLU A 42 -4.74 -1.00 -24.27
N ALA A 43 -4.04 -0.12 -23.56
CA ALA A 43 -2.66 0.24 -23.88
C ALA A 43 -1.71 -0.97 -23.82
N ILE A 44 -1.85 -1.82 -22.79
CA ILE A 44 -1.12 -3.08 -22.69
C ILE A 44 -1.47 -4.01 -23.85
N ASN A 45 -2.76 -4.09 -24.21
CA ASN A 45 -3.22 -4.97 -25.28
C ASN A 45 -2.69 -4.58 -26.66
N ARG A 46 -2.46 -3.28 -26.87
CA ARG A 46 -1.86 -2.73 -28.08
C ARG A 46 -0.34 -2.88 -28.12
N MET A 47 0.32 -2.75 -26.97
CA MET A 47 1.79 -2.74 -26.91
C MET A 47 2.40 -4.14 -26.91
N PHE A 48 1.76 -5.13 -26.28
CA PHE A 48 2.27 -6.49 -26.17
C PHE A 48 1.39 -7.46 -26.95
N THR A 49 1.97 -8.40 -27.69
CA THR A 49 1.17 -9.36 -28.45
C THR A 49 0.43 -10.35 -27.53
N PRO A 50 -0.67 -10.96 -27.98
CA PRO A 50 -1.38 -11.97 -27.21
C PRO A 50 -0.49 -13.14 -26.76
N GLU A 51 0.47 -13.57 -27.60
CA GLU A 51 1.39 -14.66 -27.29
C GLU A 51 2.28 -14.33 -26.08
N PHE A 52 2.74 -13.08 -25.98
CA PHE A 52 3.53 -12.64 -24.85
C PHE A 52 2.69 -12.56 -23.57
N ARG A 53 1.49 -11.97 -23.65
CA ARG A 53 0.59 -11.84 -22.50
C ARG A 53 0.17 -13.19 -21.94
N ASN A 54 -0.05 -14.18 -22.81
CA ASN A 54 -0.38 -15.56 -22.42
C ASN A 54 0.79 -16.29 -21.72
N ARG A 55 1.98 -15.68 -21.62
CA ARG A 55 3.14 -16.18 -20.85
C ARG A 55 3.33 -15.45 -19.52
N LEU A 56 2.45 -14.52 -19.18
CA LEU A 56 2.46 -13.84 -17.89
C LEU A 56 1.47 -14.52 -16.94
N ASP A 57 1.91 -14.80 -15.73
CA ASP A 57 1.01 -15.33 -14.70
C ASP A 57 -0.01 -14.28 -14.23
N ALA A 58 0.41 -13.01 -14.16
CA ALA A 58 -0.45 -11.91 -13.75
C ALA A 58 -0.02 -10.57 -14.36
N ILE A 59 -1.00 -9.68 -14.58
CA ILE A 59 -0.82 -8.27 -14.94
C ILE A 59 -1.41 -7.45 -13.80
N ILE A 60 -0.58 -6.64 -13.14
CA ILE A 60 -0.98 -5.86 -11.96
C ILE A 60 -0.95 -4.37 -12.32
N PRO A 61 -2.12 -3.70 -12.43
CA PRO A 61 -2.16 -2.25 -12.61
C PRO A 61 -1.77 -1.52 -11.32
N PHE A 62 -1.02 -0.43 -11.45
CA PHE A 62 -0.65 0.44 -10.33
C PHE A 62 -1.36 1.78 -10.46
N GLY A 63 -2.24 2.08 -9.50
CA GLY A 63 -2.92 3.38 -9.43
C GLY A 63 -2.10 4.46 -8.73
N SER A 64 -2.63 5.69 -8.76
CA SER A 64 -2.13 6.83 -7.98
C SER A 64 -2.02 6.49 -6.50
N LEU A 65 -1.06 7.10 -5.79
CA LEU A 65 -0.84 6.83 -4.37
C LEU A 65 -1.88 7.57 -3.53
N PRO A 66 -2.61 6.87 -2.64
CA PRO A 66 -3.45 7.53 -1.65
C PRO A 66 -2.60 8.40 -0.71
N LYS A 67 -3.16 9.52 -0.26
CA LYS A 67 -2.48 10.44 0.65
C LYS A 67 -1.84 9.78 1.89
N PRO A 68 -2.49 8.82 2.58
CA PRO A 68 -1.86 8.11 3.69
C PRO A 68 -0.61 7.30 3.30
N VAL A 69 -0.55 6.82 2.05
CA VAL A 69 0.63 6.13 1.52
C VAL A 69 1.76 7.13 1.27
N VAL A 70 1.45 8.30 0.71
CA VAL A 70 2.43 9.38 0.53
C VAL A 70 3.05 9.79 1.86
N HIS A 71 2.25 9.89 2.93
CA HIS A 71 2.76 10.20 4.28
C HIS A 71 3.76 9.14 4.77
N LYS A 72 3.48 7.85 4.52
CA LYS A 72 4.43 6.76 4.84
C LYS A 72 5.72 6.87 4.03
N VAL A 73 5.65 7.32 2.77
CA VAL A 73 6.86 7.57 1.96
C VAL A 73 7.68 8.71 2.56
N VAL A 74 7.04 9.80 3.02
CA VAL A 74 7.73 10.89 3.74
C VAL A 74 8.41 10.34 5.00
N GLN A 75 7.69 9.59 5.84
CA GLN A 75 8.26 8.98 7.05
C GLN A 75 9.44 8.07 6.75
N LYS A 76 9.38 7.26 5.69
CA LYS A 76 10.50 6.43 5.25
C LYS A 76 11.74 7.27 4.91
N PHE A 77 11.56 8.40 4.23
CA PHE A 77 12.68 9.30 3.93
C PHE A 77 13.26 9.94 5.20
N VAL A 78 12.42 10.27 6.17
CA VAL A 78 12.85 10.80 7.48
C VAL A 78 13.71 9.76 8.20
N MET A 79 13.26 8.50 8.29
CA MET A 79 14.05 7.42 8.90
C MET A 79 15.40 7.20 8.19
N GLN A 80 15.42 7.29 6.86
CA GLN A 80 16.67 7.21 6.10
C GLN A 80 17.62 8.37 6.40
N LEU A 81 17.08 9.57 6.60
CA LEU A 81 17.86 10.75 6.96
C LEU A 81 18.39 10.66 8.39
N GLU A 82 17.55 10.25 9.35
CA GLU A 82 17.96 9.98 10.74
C GLU A 82 19.08 8.96 10.82
N ALA A 83 19.01 7.86 10.05
CA ALA A 83 20.08 6.86 10.01
C ALA A 83 21.42 7.49 9.60
N GLN A 84 21.42 8.37 8.58
CA GLN A 84 22.63 9.08 8.13
C GLN A 84 23.14 10.11 9.14
N LEU A 85 22.25 10.72 9.91
CA LEU A 85 22.57 11.77 10.89
C LEU A 85 22.97 11.22 12.26
N SER A 86 22.53 10.00 12.58
CA SER A 86 22.84 9.34 13.85
C SER A 86 24.34 9.15 14.05
N GLU A 87 25.09 8.89 12.97
CA GLU A 87 26.56 8.83 12.98
C GLU A 87 27.21 10.16 13.39
N ARG A 88 26.49 11.28 13.25
CA ARG A 88 26.92 12.63 13.64
C ARG A 88 26.28 13.12 14.94
N GLY A 89 25.56 12.26 15.67
CA GLY A 89 24.88 12.62 16.90
C GLY A 89 23.74 13.64 16.71
N VAL A 90 23.15 13.69 15.50
CA VAL A 90 22.02 14.57 15.21
C VAL A 90 20.74 13.73 15.19
N THR A 91 19.77 14.13 16.00
CA THR A 91 18.41 13.60 15.99
C THR A 91 17.49 14.58 15.26
N PHE A 92 16.43 14.05 14.67
CA PHE A 92 15.62 14.78 13.71
C PHE A 92 14.15 14.39 13.90
N ASP A 93 13.26 15.38 13.98
CA ASP A 93 11.83 15.18 14.23
C ASP A 93 11.01 16.08 13.29
N LEU A 94 10.00 15.51 12.63
CA LEU A 94 9.03 16.26 11.82
C LEU A 94 7.71 16.35 12.56
N THR A 95 7.15 17.55 12.62
CA THR A 95 5.77 17.70 13.07
C THR A 95 4.79 17.12 12.03
N PRO A 96 3.59 16.69 12.43
CA PRO A 96 2.57 16.18 11.51
C PRO A 96 2.25 17.15 10.36
N GLU A 97 2.26 18.46 10.64
CA GLU A 97 2.03 19.52 9.65
C GLU A 97 3.17 19.57 8.62
N ALA A 98 4.42 19.33 9.04
CA ALA A 98 5.56 19.29 8.12
C ALA A 98 5.49 18.08 7.19
N ILE A 99 5.02 16.92 7.69
CA ILE A 99 4.78 15.72 6.87
C ILE A 99 3.72 16.00 5.82
N GLU A 100 2.59 16.60 6.24
CA GLU A 100 1.50 17.00 5.36
C GLU A 100 1.96 18.00 4.29
N TRP A 101 2.77 18.98 4.68
CA TRP A 101 3.33 19.97 3.77
C TRP A 101 4.25 19.33 2.72
N LEU A 102 5.14 18.43 3.14
CA LEU A 102 6.03 17.69 2.24
C LEU A 102 5.24 16.78 1.29
N ALA A 103 4.23 16.09 1.81
CA ALA A 103 3.36 15.23 1.01
C ALA A 103 2.63 16.04 -0.06
N THR A 104 2.04 17.18 0.31
CA THR A 104 1.31 18.04 -0.62
C THR A 104 2.23 18.65 -1.69
N LYS A 105 3.42 19.11 -1.29
CA LYS A 105 4.36 19.76 -2.23
C LYS A 105 5.14 18.78 -3.11
N GLY A 106 5.41 17.58 -2.60
CA GLY A 106 6.26 16.58 -3.26
C GLY A 106 5.50 15.45 -3.93
N TYR A 107 4.18 15.41 -3.82
CA TYR A 107 3.33 14.48 -4.55
C TYR A 107 2.69 15.16 -5.76
N ASP A 108 2.80 14.50 -6.89
CA ASP A 108 2.12 14.86 -8.11
C ASP A 108 1.41 13.61 -8.62
N GLU A 109 0.14 13.69 -9.00
CA GLU A 109 -0.62 12.50 -9.41
C GLU A 109 -0.02 11.83 -10.67
N ARG A 110 0.56 12.62 -11.57
CA ARG A 110 1.16 12.15 -12.82
C ARG A 110 2.54 11.52 -12.58
N MET A 111 3.32 12.10 -11.67
CA MET A 111 4.68 11.64 -11.35
C MET A 111 4.77 10.76 -10.10
N GLY A 112 3.67 10.58 -9.37
CA GLY A 112 3.63 9.94 -8.06
C GLY A 112 4.48 10.67 -7.02
N ALA A 113 5.07 9.91 -6.10
CA ALA A 113 5.98 10.43 -5.07
C ALA A 113 7.41 10.69 -5.57
N ARG A 114 7.68 10.63 -6.89
CA ARG A 114 9.03 10.87 -7.45
C ARG A 114 9.58 12.27 -7.10
N PRO A 115 8.80 13.37 -7.17
CA PRO A 115 9.29 14.70 -6.83
C PRO A 115 9.66 14.86 -5.34
N LEU A 116 9.11 14.02 -4.47
CA LEU A 116 9.27 14.09 -3.02
C LEU A 116 10.74 14.08 -2.58
N GLY A 117 11.58 13.25 -3.22
CA GLY A 117 13.01 13.20 -2.94
C GLY A 117 13.71 14.55 -3.19
N ARG A 118 13.30 15.27 -4.23
CA ARG A 118 13.84 16.60 -4.55
C ARG A 118 13.38 17.65 -3.54
N VAL A 119 12.10 17.64 -3.19
CA VAL A 119 11.53 18.56 -2.19
C VAL A 119 12.23 18.38 -0.84
N ILE A 120 12.43 17.14 -0.40
CA ILE A 120 13.17 16.83 0.82
C ILE A 120 14.64 17.24 0.70
N GLN A 121 15.29 17.01 -0.45
CA GLN A 121 16.66 17.44 -0.66
C GLN A 121 16.81 18.96 -0.51
N GLU A 122 15.92 19.73 -1.13
CA GLU A 122 15.97 21.19 -1.17
C GLU A 122 15.58 21.83 0.16
N HIS A 123 14.52 21.35 0.81
CA HIS A 123 13.97 21.99 2.01
C HIS A 123 14.45 21.41 3.33
N ILE A 124 15.00 20.19 3.33
CA ILE A 124 15.49 19.53 4.55
C ILE A 124 17.00 19.32 4.47
N LYS A 125 17.47 18.51 3.51
CA LYS A 125 18.88 18.06 3.51
C LYS A 125 19.87 19.20 3.31
N LYS A 126 19.59 20.13 2.41
CA LYS A 126 20.47 21.29 2.16
C LYS A 126 20.62 22.18 3.40
N PRO A 127 19.54 22.72 4.01
CA PRO A 127 19.64 23.51 5.24
C PRO A 127 20.32 22.74 6.38
N LEU A 128 20.02 21.45 6.51
CA LEU A 128 20.58 20.63 7.56
C LEU A 128 22.08 20.38 7.38
N ALA A 129 22.54 20.17 6.14
CA ALA A 129 23.96 20.02 5.85
C ALA A 129 24.74 21.29 6.21
N GLU A 130 24.19 22.47 5.94
CA GLU A 130 24.78 23.75 6.31
C GLU A 130 24.88 23.91 7.84
N GLU A 131 23.81 23.57 8.57
CA GLU A 131 23.80 23.61 10.04
C GLU A 131 24.78 22.61 10.68
N VAL A 132 24.97 21.43 10.07
CA VAL A 132 25.91 20.41 10.54
C VAL A 132 27.37 20.79 10.24
N LEU A 133 27.63 21.47 9.13
CA LEU A 133 28.99 21.87 8.75
C LEU A 133 29.44 23.15 9.46
N PHE A 134 28.56 24.15 9.53
CA PHE A 134 28.90 25.51 9.94
C PHE A 134 28.04 26.07 11.07
N GLY A 135 26.87 25.46 11.33
CA GLY A 135 25.87 25.99 12.26
C GLY A 135 25.86 25.33 13.63
N LYS A 136 24.68 25.32 14.24
CA LYS A 136 24.48 24.93 15.64
C LYS A 136 24.58 23.42 15.87
N LEU A 137 24.53 22.63 14.80
CA LEU A 137 24.52 21.15 14.85
C LEU A 137 25.91 20.54 14.64
N LYS A 138 26.97 21.36 14.60
CA LYS A 138 28.36 20.89 14.42
C LYS A 138 28.80 19.84 15.45
N LYS A 139 28.23 19.90 16.66
CA LYS A 139 28.52 18.96 17.76
C LYS A 139 27.42 17.90 17.97
N GLY A 140 26.46 17.81 17.05
CA GLY A 140 25.22 17.06 17.26
C GLY A 140 24.10 17.96 17.81
N GLY A 141 22.96 17.34 18.14
CA GLY A 141 21.79 18.05 18.68
C GLY A 141 20.47 17.48 18.18
N THR A 142 19.37 18.14 18.53
CA THR A 142 18.03 17.77 18.06
C THR A 142 17.50 18.84 17.11
N VAL A 143 16.98 18.42 15.97
CA VAL A 143 16.32 19.31 15.01
C VAL A 143 14.85 19.01 14.98
N ARG A 144 14.04 20.05 15.17
CA ARG A 144 12.60 19.99 14.96
C ARG A 144 12.21 20.75 13.70
N VAL A 145 11.42 20.11 12.84
CA VAL A 145 10.95 20.71 11.59
C VAL A 145 9.46 21.05 11.70
N SER A 146 9.14 22.34 11.60
CA SER A 146 7.76 22.84 11.62
C SER A 146 7.44 23.65 10.36
N VAL A 147 6.15 23.77 10.07
CA VAL A 147 5.66 24.62 8.98
C VAL A 147 5.58 26.07 9.46
N ILE A 148 6.03 27.01 8.64
CA ILE A 148 5.87 28.45 8.87
C ILE A 148 5.19 29.10 7.66
N THR A 149 4.43 30.15 7.93
CA THR A 149 3.93 31.07 6.90
C THR A 149 4.90 32.24 6.80
N LYS A 150 5.37 32.53 5.59
CA LYS A 150 6.24 33.66 5.30
C LYS A 150 5.40 34.91 5.03
N ASP A 151 6.06 36.07 5.08
CA ASP A 151 5.43 37.38 4.89
C ASP A 151 4.81 37.57 3.50
N ASP A 152 5.25 36.79 2.51
CA ASP A 152 4.71 36.75 1.15
C ASP A 152 3.45 35.87 1.01
N GLY A 153 2.95 35.30 2.11
CA GLY A 153 1.83 34.37 2.14
C GLY A 153 2.18 32.94 1.72
N SER A 154 3.43 32.65 1.37
CA SER A 154 3.88 31.30 1.04
C SER A 154 4.19 30.49 2.30
N THR A 155 3.95 29.17 2.24
CA THR A 155 4.31 28.26 3.33
C THR A 155 5.70 27.66 3.10
N GLY A 156 6.46 27.47 4.17
CA GLY A 156 7.80 26.90 4.14
C GLY A 156 8.09 26.04 5.37
N LEU A 157 9.24 25.40 5.37
CA LEU A 157 9.73 24.63 6.52
C LEU A 157 10.78 25.44 7.26
N LYS A 158 10.69 25.43 8.59
CA LYS A 158 11.70 25.96 9.49
C LYS A 158 12.31 24.82 10.28
N LEU A 159 13.64 24.83 10.36
CA LEU A 159 14.41 23.88 11.16
C LEU A 159 14.83 24.60 12.45
N ASP A 160 14.26 24.19 13.57
CA ASP A 160 14.63 24.69 14.89
C ASP A 160 15.65 23.73 15.52
N SER A 161 16.90 24.19 15.61
CA SER A 161 18.00 23.46 16.23
C SER A 161 17.96 23.64 17.75
N LEU A 162 17.51 22.61 18.46
CA LEU A 162 17.64 22.47 19.91
C LEU A 162 19.01 21.84 20.17
N ALA A 163 20.05 22.68 20.11
CA ALA A 163 21.40 22.29 20.49
C ALA A 163 21.46 22.25 22.02
N GLU A 164 21.18 21.08 22.61
CA GLU A 164 21.51 20.84 24.02
C GLU A 164 22.97 20.38 24.11
N ASP A 165 23.77 21.05 24.93
CA ASP A 165 25.13 20.67 25.36
C ASP A 165 25.10 19.41 26.28
N ALA A 166 24.02 18.63 26.23
CA ALA A 166 23.82 17.43 27.04
C ALA A 166 23.30 16.29 26.15
N PRO A 167 23.86 15.07 26.26
CA PRO A 167 23.49 13.96 25.42
C PRO A 167 22.06 13.51 25.77
N VAL A 168 21.11 13.81 24.89
CA VAL A 168 19.77 13.24 24.95
C VAL A 168 19.91 11.75 24.68
N LYS A 169 19.82 10.95 25.74
CA LYS A 169 19.80 9.49 25.66
C LYS A 169 18.66 9.08 24.72
N PRO A 170 18.88 8.14 23.79
CA PRO A 170 17.80 7.62 22.96
C PRO A 170 16.70 7.09 23.86
N LYS A 171 15.45 7.47 23.55
CA LYS A 171 14.27 6.97 24.26
C LYS A 171 14.27 5.47 24.08
N LYS A 172 14.55 4.76 25.18
CA LYS A 172 14.50 3.30 25.23
C LYS A 172 13.05 2.90 25.00
N GLU A 173 12.74 2.34 23.83
CA GLU A 173 11.52 1.57 23.66
C GLU A 173 11.63 0.40 24.64
N GLU A 174 10.89 0.48 25.75
CA GLU A 174 10.63 -0.70 26.55
C GLU A 174 9.82 -1.65 25.67
N PRO A 175 10.28 -2.89 25.44
CA PRO A 175 9.46 -3.85 24.73
C PRO A 175 8.19 -4.07 25.57
N GLU A 176 7.03 -3.80 24.96
CA GLU A 176 5.75 -4.27 25.49
C GLU A 176 5.90 -5.74 25.86
N ALA A 177 5.73 -6.03 27.15
CA ALA A 177 5.75 -7.39 27.65
C ALA A 177 4.69 -8.20 26.91
N LEU A 178 5.13 -9.26 26.24
CA LEU A 178 4.28 -10.31 25.70
C LEU A 178 3.24 -10.72 26.78
N PRO A 179 1.94 -10.81 26.46
CA PRO A 179 0.95 -11.26 27.43
C PRO A 179 1.28 -12.68 27.88
N ALA A 180 1.32 -12.86 29.20
CA ALA A 180 1.61 -14.14 29.86
C ALA A 180 0.70 -15.27 29.35
N PRO A 181 1.20 -16.52 29.22
CA PRO A 181 0.39 -17.63 28.77
C PRO A 181 -0.73 -17.94 29.77
N LEU A 182 -1.95 -18.09 29.26
CA LEU A 182 -3.17 -18.44 29.99
C LEU A 182 -2.92 -19.65 30.90
N LYS A 183 -3.17 -19.47 32.20
CA LYS A 183 -3.16 -20.56 33.19
C LYS A 183 -4.19 -21.61 32.78
N LYS A 184 -3.74 -22.83 32.52
CA LYS A 184 -4.59 -24.02 32.36
C LYS A 184 -5.37 -24.27 33.65
N ALA A 185 -6.71 -24.27 33.56
CA ALA A 185 -7.59 -24.70 34.63
C ALA A 185 -7.38 -26.19 34.94
N LYS A 186 -7.26 -26.53 36.22
CA LYS A 186 -7.26 -27.91 36.72
C LYS A 186 -8.68 -28.50 36.62
N PRO A 187 -8.85 -29.80 36.31
CA PRO A 187 -10.17 -30.41 36.21
C PRO A 187 -10.82 -30.57 37.59
N ALA A 188 -12.11 -30.25 37.67
CA ALA A 188 -12.94 -30.45 38.86
C ALA A 188 -13.20 -31.96 39.08
N LYS A 189 -13.09 -32.36 40.35
CA LYS A 189 -13.31 -33.73 40.85
C LYS A 189 -14.81 -34.04 40.83
N ALA A 190 -15.20 -35.11 40.17
CA ALA A 190 -16.58 -35.59 40.10
C ALA A 190 -17.02 -36.25 41.43
N ALA A 191 -18.21 -35.87 41.90
CA ALA A 191 -18.99 -36.63 42.88
C ALA A 191 -20.30 -37.10 42.21
N LYS A 192 -20.57 -38.40 42.28
CA LYS A 192 -21.90 -39.04 42.08
C LYS A 192 -22.45 -39.40 43.48
N PRO A 193 -23.75 -39.76 43.70
CA PRO A 193 -24.80 -40.27 42.78
C PRO A 193 -26.16 -39.51 42.96
N ALA A 194 -27.34 -39.78 42.37
CA ALA A 194 -28.04 -41.04 42.12
C ALA A 194 -29.25 -40.95 41.14
N ALA A 195 -29.44 -42.08 40.43
CA ALA A 195 -30.64 -42.74 39.90
C ALA A 195 -32.01 -42.03 39.71
N LYS A 196 -32.56 -42.10 38.48
CA LYS A 196 -33.67 -43.01 38.04
C LYS A 196 -34.23 -42.60 36.66
N GLY A 197 -34.57 -43.58 35.82
CA GLY A 197 -35.54 -43.44 34.72
C GLY A 197 -35.03 -43.58 33.28
N LYS A 198 -35.17 -44.77 32.71
CA LYS A 198 -35.35 -45.06 31.26
C LYS A 198 -36.76 -45.67 31.13
N PRO A 199 -37.50 -45.58 29.99
CA PRO A 199 -37.09 -46.14 28.68
C PRO A 199 -37.51 -45.25 27.47
N ALA A 200 -36.83 -45.15 26.33
CA ALA A 200 -36.64 -46.04 25.18
C ALA A 200 -37.15 -45.34 23.88
N PRO A 201 -36.66 -45.73 22.68
CA PRO A 201 -36.76 -44.95 21.44
C PRO A 201 -37.69 -45.59 20.37
N LYS A 202 -38.09 -44.81 19.37
CA LYS A 202 -38.61 -45.14 18.00
C LYS A 202 -39.09 -43.79 17.41
N GLY A 203 -38.90 -43.38 16.16
CA GLY A 203 -38.68 -44.06 14.89
C GLY A 203 -39.56 -43.37 13.83
N SER A 204 -38.93 -42.87 12.75
CA SER A 204 -39.39 -42.86 11.33
C SER A 204 -40.70 -42.19 10.87
N GLY A 205 -40.63 -41.54 9.70
CA GLY A 205 -41.74 -41.07 8.82
C GLY A 205 -41.67 -39.56 8.61
N ASP A 206 -41.13 -39.00 7.51
CA ASP A 206 -41.55 -39.04 6.10
C ASP A 206 -42.95 -38.46 5.89
N GLU A 207 -43.04 -37.21 5.40
CA GLU A 207 -44.08 -36.80 4.43
C GLU A 207 -43.76 -35.44 3.79
N ALA A 208 -43.74 -35.41 2.46
CA ALA A 208 -43.85 -34.21 1.63
C ALA A 208 -45.31 -33.70 1.60
N PRO A 209 -45.57 -32.50 1.06
CA PRO A 209 -46.44 -32.51 -0.11
C PRO A 209 -46.00 -31.59 -1.26
N ALA A 210 -46.50 -31.97 -2.44
CA ALA A 210 -46.26 -31.45 -3.78
C ALA A 210 -47.09 -30.17 -4.10
N PRO A 211 -46.94 -29.57 -5.31
CA PRO A 211 -47.10 -28.12 -5.55
C PRO A 211 -48.31 -27.70 -6.41
N GLY A 212 -48.49 -26.38 -6.58
CA GLY A 212 -49.16 -25.72 -7.72
C GLY A 212 -49.42 -24.21 -7.47
N PRO A 213 -49.81 -23.39 -8.47
CA PRO A 213 -49.60 -23.51 -9.92
C PRO A 213 -49.03 -22.22 -10.59
N ASP A 214 -48.52 -22.40 -11.81
CA ASP A 214 -48.49 -21.49 -12.98
C ASP A 214 -48.28 -19.96 -12.81
N ASP A 215 -47.10 -19.47 -13.25
CA ASP A 215 -47.00 -18.16 -13.92
C ASP A 215 -46.07 -18.23 -15.14
N LYS A 216 -46.58 -17.76 -16.29
CA LYS A 216 -45.96 -17.84 -17.62
C LYS A 216 -45.18 -16.57 -17.92
N GLY A 217 -43.85 -16.62 -17.78
CA GLY A 217 -42.92 -15.61 -18.31
C GLY A 217 -42.32 -16.00 -19.68
N PRO A 218 -42.04 -15.05 -20.59
CA PRO A 218 -41.79 -15.35 -22.01
C PRO A 218 -40.39 -15.94 -22.30
N GLN A 219 -40.37 -16.98 -23.13
CA GLN A 219 -39.18 -17.68 -23.61
C GLN A 219 -38.30 -16.79 -24.51
N ARG A 220 -37.03 -16.59 -24.11
CA ARG A 220 -35.99 -16.01 -24.97
C ARG A 220 -35.46 -17.07 -25.95
N LYS A 221 -35.63 -16.82 -27.25
CA LYS A 221 -35.08 -17.63 -28.36
C LYS A 221 -33.55 -17.62 -28.32
N ARG A 222 -32.92 -18.80 -28.44
CA ARG A 222 -31.47 -18.96 -28.64
C ARG A 222 -31.12 -18.72 -30.12
N PRO A 223 -30.03 -18.00 -30.47
CA PRO A 223 -29.58 -17.91 -31.86
C PRO A 223 -28.92 -19.21 -32.31
N GLY A 224 -29.30 -19.70 -33.49
CA GLY A 224 -28.70 -20.88 -34.13
C GLY A 224 -27.34 -20.60 -34.76
N ILE A 225 -26.47 -21.62 -34.72
CA ILE A 225 -25.12 -21.61 -35.30
C ILE A 225 -25.22 -21.76 -36.83
N PRO A 226 -24.57 -20.90 -37.65
CA PRO A 226 -24.52 -21.09 -39.10
C PRO A 226 -23.56 -22.22 -39.50
N GLN A 227 -24.01 -23.17 -40.32
CA GLN A 227 -23.14 -24.16 -40.97
C GLN A 227 -22.51 -23.59 -42.26
N VAL A 228 -21.23 -23.88 -42.46
CA VAL A 228 -20.45 -23.49 -43.65
C VAL A 228 -20.49 -24.63 -44.67
N PRO A 229 -20.70 -24.39 -45.98
CA PRO A 229 -20.73 -25.44 -46.99
C PRO A 229 -19.31 -25.94 -47.32
N ARG A 230 -19.13 -27.27 -47.37
CA ARG A 230 -17.94 -27.92 -47.91
C ARG A 230 -17.98 -27.86 -49.44
N LYS A 231 -16.97 -27.25 -50.06
CA LYS A 231 -16.69 -27.43 -51.50
C LYS A 231 -15.76 -28.63 -51.68
N GLY A 232 -16.11 -29.50 -52.61
CA GLY A 232 -15.21 -30.46 -53.25
C GLY A 232 -14.39 -29.80 -54.35
#